data_AF-A0A264W0Q9-F1
#
_entry.id   AF-A0A264W0Q9-F1
#
_cell.length_a   1.000
_cell.length_b   1.000
_cell.length_c   1.000
_cell.angle_alpha   90.00
_cell.angle_beta   90.00
_cell.angle_gamma   90.00
#
_symmetry.space_group_name_H-M   'P 1'
#
loop_
_entity.id
_entity.type
_entity.pdbx_description
1 polymer ?
#
loop_
_entity_poly.entity_id
_entity_poly.type
_entity_poly.pdbx_seq_one_letter_code
_entity_poly.pdbx_strand_id
1 'polypeptide(L)' 'GGMLSFRLQKEEWVNPFLKALKTICFAESLGGVESFITYPATQTHMDIPEEIRIANGVCNRLLRFSVGIEHAEDLKEDLR' A
#
# COMPACT_ATOMS: atom_id res chain seq x y z
N GLY A 1 9.51 -8.84 11.34
CA GLY A 1 8.92 -8.78 10.00
C GLY A 1 8.66 -7.33 9.66
N GLY A 2 8.96 -6.91 8.43
CA GLY A 2 8.80 -5.53 7.95
C GLY A 2 7.43 -5.20 7.36
N MET A 3 6.42 -6.02 7.63
CA MET A 3 5.09 -5.87 7.03
C MET A 3 4.17 -5.04 7.93
N LEU A 4 3.71 -3.91 7.42
CA LEU A 4 2.73 -3.04 8.06
C LEU A 4 1.52 -2.86 7.15
N SER A 5 0.36 -2.57 7.75
CA SER A 5 -0.84 -2.21 7.01
C SER A 5 -1.45 -0.98 7.65
N PHE A 6 -1.81 0.00 6.83
CA PHE A 6 -2.43 1.23 7.30
C PHE A 6 -3.58 1.62 6.38
N ARG A 7 -4.42 2.53 6.87
CA ARG A 7 -5.56 3.05 6.13
C ARG A 7 -5.42 4.55 5.95
N LEU A 8 -5.59 5.03 4.73
CA LEU A 8 -5.76 6.46 4.50
C LEU A 8 -7.13 6.92 5.01
N GLN A 9 -7.24 8.19 5.37
CA GLN A 9 -8.53 8.74 5.82
C GLN A 9 -9.56 8.75 4.69
N LYS A 10 -9.12 9.08 3.47
CA LYS A 10 -9.96 9.17 2.28
C LYS A 10 -9.44 8.28 1.15
N GLU A 11 -10.36 7.67 0.41
CA GLU A 11 -10.04 6.82 -0.74
C GLU A 11 -9.44 7.63 -1.91
N GLU A 12 -9.94 8.84 -2.14
CA GLU A 12 -9.43 9.77 -3.16
C GLU A 12 -7.93 10.07 -3.00
N TRP A 13 -7.37 9.89 -1.80
CA TRP A 13 -5.95 10.13 -1.53
C TRP A 13 -5.05 8.95 -1.92
N VAL A 14 -5.59 7.76 -2.15
CA VAL A 14 -4.78 6.56 -2.44
C VAL A 14 -4.00 6.74 -3.73
N ASN A 15 -4.66 7.10 -4.82
CA ASN A 15 -4.00 7.27 -6.12
C ASN A 15 -2.93 8.36 -6.13
N PRO A 16 -3.18 9.60 -5.63
CA PRO A 16 -2.13 10.62 -5.56
C PRO A 16 -1.01 10.26 -4.57
N PHE A 17 -1.33 9.58 -3.45
CA PHE A 17 -0.32 9.09 -2.51
C PHE A 17 0.64 8.10 -3.18
N LEU A 18 0.10 7.06 -3.84
CA LEU A 18 0.91 6.06 -4.54
C LEU A 18 1.77 6.67 -5.66
N LYS A 19 1.28 7.71 -6.32
CA LYS A 19 2.02 8.44 -7.36
C LYS A 19 3.09 9.39 -6.82
N ALA A 20 2.99 9.80 -5.55
CA ALA A 20 3.95 10.69 -4.92
C ALA A 20 5.21 9.94 -4.44
N LEU A 21 5.10 8.63 -4.20
CA LEU A 21 6.19 7.77 -3.78
C LEU A 21 7.26 7.68 -4.89
N LYS A 22 8.52 7.78 -4.49
CA LYS A 22 9.69 7.69 -5.38
C LYS A 22 10.61 6.55 -5.00
N THR A 23 10.83 6.37 -3.70
CA THR A 23 11.69 5.32 -3.15
C THR A 23 10.90 4.04 -2.95
N ILE A 24 9.67 4.16 -2.45
CA ILE A 24 8.77 3.03 -2.22
C ILE A 24 8.10 2.64 -3.54
N CYS A 25 8.37 1.43 -4.02
CA CYS A 25 7.81 0.95 -5.27
C CYS A 25 6.38 0.40 -5.08
N PHE A 26 5.47 0.75 -5.98
CA PHE A 26 4.16 0.11 -6.07
C PHE A 26 4.27 -1.20 -6.85
N ALA A 27 4.24 -2.34 -6.15
CA ALA A 27 4.39 -3.67 -6.76
C ALA A 27 3.60 -4.72 -5.98
N GLU A 28 3.09 -5.75 -6.65
CA GLU A 28 2.32 -6.85 -6.03
C GLU A 28 3.18 -7.83 -5.21
N SER A 29 4.51 -7.80 -5.39
CA SER A 29 5.44 -8.76 -4.79
C SER A 29 5.86 -8.36 -3.38
N LEU A 30 6.05 -9.35 -2.51
CA LEU A 30 6.40 -9.18 -1.09
C LEU A 30 7.71 -9.90 -0.77
N GLY A 31 8.56 -9.29 0.06
CA GLY A 31 9.72 -9.96 0.68
C GLY A 31 11.07 -9.76 -0.01
N GLY A 32 11.21 -8.74 -0.86
CA GLY A 32 12.51 -8.30 -1.38
C GLY A 32 13.31 -7.49 -0.35
N VAL A 33 14.54 -7.13 -0.72
CA VAL A 33 15.37 -6.17 0.03
C VAL A 33 14.83 -4.73 -0.10
N GLU A 34 14.01 -4.47 -1.11
CA GLU A 34 13.42 -3.17 -1.41
C GLU A 34 12.06 -2.99 -0.72
N SER A 35 11.70 -1.73 -0.47
CA SER A 35 10.44 -1.31 0.11
C SER A 35 9.34 -1.25 -0.95
N PHE A 36 8.23 -1.94 -0.68
CA PHE A 36 7.09 -2.00 -1.60
C PHE A 36 5.77 -1.71 -0.91
N ILE A 37 4.87 -1.07 -1.62
CA ILE A 37 3.50 -0.87 -1.19
C ILE A 37 2.52 -1.55 -2.16
N THR A 38 1.51 -2.20 -1.60
CA THR A 38 0.44 -2.88 -2.33
C THR A 38 -0.90 -2.23 -2.02
N TYR A 39 -1.78 -2.23 -3.02
CA TYR A 39 -3.16 -1.76 -2.90
C TYR A 39 -4.12 -2.91 -3.26
N PRO A 40 -4.49 -3.74 -2.27
CA PRO A 40 -5.25 -4.99 -2.51
C PRO A 40 -6.62 -4.77 -3.13
N ALA A 41 -7.18 -3.57 -2.96
CA ALA A 41 -8.52 -3.21 -3.42
C ALA A 41 -8.67 -3.18 -4.94
N THR A 42 -7.65 -2.76 -5.68
CA THR A 42 -7.72 -2.61 -7.15
C THR A 42 -6.97 -3.67 -7.93
N GLN A 43 -6.04 -4.39 -7.30
CA GLN A 43 -5.14 -5.31 -8.00
C GLN A 43 -5.72 -6.73 -8.14
N THR A 44 -6.21 -7.33 -7.06
CA THR A 44 -6.55 -8.78 -7.06
C THR A 44 -8.06 -9.06 -6.98
N HIS A 45 -8.89 -8.03 -6.76
CA HIS A 45 -10.29 -8.20 -6.38
C HIS A 45 -11.28 -7.33 -7.17
N MET A 46 -10.93 -6.83 -8.36
CA MET A 46 -11.91 -6.11 -9.21
C MET A 46 -13.15 -6.96 -9.53
N ASP A 47 -13.02 -8.28 -9.56
CA ASP A 47 -14.14 -9.21 -9.79
C ASP A 47 -14.97 -9.50 -8.53
N ILE A 48 -14.55 -9.02 -7.35
CA ILE A 48 -15.30 -9.20 -6.10
C ILE A 48 -16.16 -7.96 -5.84
N PRO A 49 -17.48 -8.12 -5.66
CA PRO A 49 -18.38 -7.03 -5.30
C PRO A 49 -17.85 -6.21 -4.13
N GLU A 50 -17.95 -4.89 -4.24
CA GLU A 50 -17.46 -3.93 -3.24
C GLU A 50 -17.97 -4.26 -1.82
N GLU A 51 -19.23 -4.66 -1.69
CA GLU A 51 -19.82 -5.09 -0.41
C GLU A 51 -19.07 -6.26 0.23
N ILE A 52 -18.68 -7.26 -0.55
CA ILE A 52 -17.94 -8.44 -0.05
C ILE A 52 -16.52 -8.04 0.36
N ARG A 53 -15.88 -7.14 -0.39
CA ARG A 53 -14.54 -6.63 -0.05
C ARG A 53 -14.55 -5.82 1.24
N ILE A 54 -15.54 -4.94 1.42
CA ILE A 54 -15.73 -4.15 2.64
C ILE A 54 -16.04 -5.08 3.82
N ALA A 55 -16.90 -6.08 3.64
CA ALA A 55 -17.24 -7.07 4.68
C ALA A 55 -16.02 -7.87 5.16
N ASN A 56 -15.07 -8.16 4.26
CA ASN A 56 -13.80 -8.80 4.60
C ASN A 56 -12.72 -7.84 5.13
N GLY A 57 -13.06 -6.55 5.34
CA GLY A 57 -12.14 -5.54 5.86
C GLY A 57 -11.13 -5.01 4.83
N VAL A 58 -11.25 -5.39 3.57
CA VAL A 58 -10.45 -4.93 2.42
C VAL A 58 -11.12 -3.71 1.79
N CYS A 59 -11.12 -2.62 2.55
CA CYS A 59 -11.64 -1.34 2.08
C CYS A 59 -10.69 -0.68 1.06
N ASN A 60 -11.23 0.18 0.19
CA ASN A 60 -10.48 0.99 -0.80
C ASN A 60 -9.48 2.00 -0.19
N ARG A 61 -9.18 1.89 1.11
CA ARG A 61 -8.24 2.75 1.83
C ARG A 61 -7.08 1.97 2.42
N LEU A 62 -7.12 0.64 2.35
CA LEU A 62 -6.13 -0.25 2.95
C LEU A 62 -4.90 -0.34 2.05
N LEU A 63 -3.76 0.09 2.59
CA LEU A 63 -2.45 -0.06 1.97
C LEU A 63 -1.60 -1.01 2.81
N ARG A 64 -0.83 -1.83 2.11
CA ARG A 64 0.06 -2.82 2.70
C ARG A 64 1.49 -2.48 2.34
N PHE A 65 2.29 -2.16 3.35
CA PHE A 65 3.66 -1.71 3.19
C PHE A 65 4.61 -2.79 3.68
N SER A 66 5.48 -3.25 2.78
CA SER A 66 6.63 -4.08 3.07
C SER A 66 7.84 -3.16 3.17
N VAL A 67 8.33 -2.95 4.39
CA VAL A 67 9.56 -2.20 4.65
C VAL A 67 10.75 -3.08 4.28
N GLY A 68 11.55 -2.59 3.33
CA GLY A 68 12.83 -3.15 2.92
C GLY A 68 13.95 -2.80 3.90
N ILE A 69 15.19 -2.76 3.40
CA ILE A 69 16.40 -2.47 4.18
C ILE A 69 17.00 -1.09 3.87
N GLU A 70 16.23 -0.21 3.22
CA GLU A 70 16.65 1.17 2.94
C GLU A 70 16.85 2.00 4.21
N HIS A 71 17.52 3.14 4.07
CA HIS A 71 17.73 4.04 5.18
C HIS A 71 16.40 4.59 5.69
N ALA A 72 16.18 4.51 7.01
CA ALA A 72 14.89 4.86 7.60
C ALA A 72 14.48 6.32 7.36
N GLU A 73 15.43 7.24 7.20
CA GLU A 73 15.12 8.64 6.86
C GLU A 73 14.64 8.79 5.41
N ASP A 74 15.19 8.05 4.45
CA ASP A 74 14.76 8.12 3.05
C ASP A 74 13.30 7.64 2.92
N LEU A 75 12.95 6.59 3.67
CA LEU A 75 11.57 6.08 3.73
C LEU A 75 10.62 7.09 4.41
N LYS A 76 11.08 7.82 5.42
CA LYS A 76 10.27 8.86 6.06
C LYS A 76 10.09 10.06 5.16
N GLU A 77 11.12 10.47 4.43
CA GLU A 77 11.04 11.57 3.47
C GLU A 77 10.07 11.25 2.33
N ASP A 78 10.05 9.99 1.87
CA ASP A 78 9.14 9.55 0.81
C ASP A 78 7.67 9.46 1.27
N LEU A 79 7.43 9.26 2.58
CA LEU A 79 6.11 9.15 3.19
C LEU A 79 5.53 10.48 3.71
N ARG A 80 6.27 11.59 3.59
CA ARG A 80 5.94 12.88 4.17
C ARG A 80 4.94 13.68 3.34
#